data_AF-X1QF87-F1
#
_entry.id   AF-X1QF87-F1
#
_cell.length_a   1.000
_cell.length_b   1.000
_cell.length_c   1.000
_cell.angle_alpha   90.00
_cell.angle_beta   90.00
_cell.angle_gamma   90.00
#
_symmetry.space_group_name_H-M   'P 1'
#
loop_
_entity.id
_entity.type
_entity.pdbx_description
1 polymer ?
#
loop_
_entity_poly.entity_id
_entity_poly.type
_entity_poly.pdbx_seq_one_letter_code
_entity_poly.pdbx_strand_id
1 'polypeptide(L)'
;MRKNDYTCNSFLAELNENIDPDEEKAIPIDERTAHIEFNNEKLELRLTPPNQKTIEDLMDIGDIVQTNYETGPYRVEKISKYKVYGLPVYSLVLSRPNDKRNADGKLPKDYGYYYLNELVAQDNKILCLFKNNKDEVSIVKKATTLKSFVA
;
A
#
# COMPACT_ATOMS: atom_id res chain seq x y z
N MET A 1 -1.65 18.02 -22.45
CA MET A 1 -1.98 17.18 -21.28
C MET A 1 -1.89 18.08 -20.04
N ARG A 2 -3.02 18.35 -19.37
CA ARG A 2 -3.13 19.38 -18.33
C ARG A 2 -2.31 18.98 -17.11
N LYS A 3 -1.46 19.88 -16.62
CA LYS A 3 -0.93 19.81 -15.25
C LYS A 3 -2.09 20.13 -14.32
N ASN A 4 -2.56 19.15 -13.56
CA ASN A 4 -3.47 19.43 -12.45
C ASN A 4 -2.61 20.01 -11.33
N ASP A 5 -2.67 21.32 -11.16
CA ASP A 5 -2.14 22.00 -9.98
C ASP A 5 -3.07 21.68 -8.81
N TYR A 6 -2.82 20.56 -8.13
CA TYR A 6 -3.45 20.26 -6.85
C TYR A 6 -2.93 21.28 -5.83
N THR A 7 -3.74 22.29 -5.54
CA THR A 7 -3.51 23.12 -4.35
C THR A 7 -3.78 22.27 -3.12
N CYS A 8 -3.04 22.44 -2.01
CA CYS A 8 -3.25 21.67 -0.77
C CYS A 8 -4.74 21.54 -0.38
N ASN A 9 -5.56 22.56 -0.67
CA ASN A 9 -6.98 22.58 -0.34
C ASN A 9 -7.85 21.59 -1.15
N SER A 10 -7.49 21.25 -2.40
CA SER A 10 -8.28 20.30 -3.20
C SER A 10 -8.02 18.85 -2.82
N PHE A 11 -6.78 18.50 -2.46
CA PHE A 11 -6.44 17.17 -1.94
C PHE A 11 -7.17 16.88 -0.62
N LEU A 12 -7.25 17.88 0.27
CA LEU A 12 -7.99 17.78 1.53
C LEU A 12 -9.50 17.62 1.32
N ALA A 13 -10.07 18.26 0.29
CA ALA A 13 -11.49 18.14 -0.03
C ALA A 13 -11.84 16.74 -0.59
N GLU A 14 -10.99 16.16 -1.45
CA GLU A 14 -11.20 14.83 -2.02
C GLU A 14 -11.15 13.71 -0.96
N LEU A 15 -10.34 13.86 0.08
CA LEU A 15 -10.35 12.94 1.24
C LEU A 15 -11.70 12.98 1.97
N ASN A 16 -12.43 14.09 1.87
CA ASN A 16 -13.64 14.35 2.64
C ASN A 16 -14.96 14.07 1.92
N GLU A 17 -14.98 13.69 0.63
CA GLU A 17 -16.20 13.74 -0.18
C GLU A 17 -17.20 12.55 -0.01
N ASN A 18 -16.91 11.52 0.78
CA ASN A 18 -17.83 10.38 0.97
C ASN A 18 -17.65 9.69 2.33
N ILE A 19 -17.98 10.36 3.44
CA ILE A 19 -17.62 9.86 4.77
C ILE A 19 -18.83 9.59 5.68
N ASP A 20 -18.82 8.40 6.27
CA ASP A 20 -19.69 7.99 7.38
C ASP A 20 -19.37 8.86 8.62
N PRO A 21 -20.36 9.50 9.28
CA PRO A 21 -20.14 10.34 10.45
C PRO A 21 -19.62 9.59 11.69
N ASP A 22 -19.75 8.26 11.75
CA ASP A 22 -19.45 7.47 12.95
C ASP A 22 -18.05 6.81 12.95
N GLU A 23 -17.26 6.95 11.87
CA GLU A 23 -15.90 6.43 11.78
C GLU A 23 -14.88 7.42 12.38
N GLU A 24 -13.98 6.96 13.27
CA GLU A 24 -12.84 7.77 13.73
C GLU A 24 -11.98 8.19 12.52
N LYS A 25 -11.76 9.50 12.34
CA LYS A 25 -11.11 10.04 11.14
C LYS A 25 -9.77 10.64 11.45
N ALA A 26 -8.83 10.40 10.54
CA ALA A 26 -7.59 11.14 10.54
C ALA A 26 -7.82 12.57 10.05
N ILE A 27 -7.21 13.53 10.74
CA ILE A 27 -7.16 14.94 10.40
C ILE A 27 -5.84 15.18 9.65
N PRO A 28 -5.87 15.53 8.36
CA PRO A 28 -4.66 15.86 7.62
C PRO A 28 -3.90 17.04 8.24
N ILE A 29 -2.57 16.96 8.26
CA ILE A 29 -1.67 18.03 8.68
C ILE A 29 -1.07 18.70 7.45
N ASP A 30 -0.58 17.88 6.51
CA ASP A 30 0.03 18.27 5.25
C ASP A 30 -0.19 17.16 4.20
N GLU A 31 0.39 17.30 3.01
CA GLU A 31 0.24 16.33 1.91
C GLU A 31 0.82 14.93 2.21
N ARG A 32 1.57 14.77 3.29
CA ARG A 32 2.34 13.57 3.64
C ARG A 32 1.94 12.99 4.97
N THR A 33 1.26 13.77 5.82
CA THR A 33 1.01 13.44 7.20
C THR A 33 -0.43 13.77 7.58
N ALA A 34 -1.07 12.85 8.29
CA ALA A 34 -2.31 13.10 9.03
C ALA A 34 -2.10 12.70 10.49
N HIS A 35 -3.06 13.05 11.35
CA HIS A 35 -3.09 12.53 12.71
C HIS A 35 -4.47 12.03 13.08
N ILE A 36 -4.53 11.08 14.01
CA ILE A 36 -5.75 10.64 14.66
C ILE A 36 -5.56 10.77 16.17
N GLU A 37 -6.63 11.13 16.87
CA GLU A 37 -6.65 11.10 18.33
C GLU A 37 -7.28 9.78 18.78
N PHE A 38 -6.56 9.01 19.58
CA PHE A 38 -7.01 7.74 20.13
C PHE A 38 -6.59 7.66 21.60
N ASN A 39 -7.54 7.43 22.51
CA ASN A 39 -7.27 7.37 23.96
C ASN A 39 -6.50 8.57 24.53
N ASN A 40 -6.79 9.79 24.07
CA ASN A 40 -6.07 11.03 24.42
C ASN A 40 -4.60 11.09 23.94
N GLU A 41 -4.18 10.17 23.07
CA GLU A 41 -2.89 10.22 22.39
C GLU A 41 -3.06 10.63 20.93
N LYS A 42 -2.11 11.42 20.43
CA LYS A 42 -2.05 11.82 19.03
C LYS A 42 -1.13 10.86 18.28
N LEU A 43 -1.68 10.09 17.35
CA LEU A 43 -0.92 9.21 16.47
C LEU A 43 -0.73 9.88 15.12
N GLU A 44 0.51 9.93 14.62
CA GLU A 44 0.81 10.44 13.28
C GLU A 44 0.75 9.30 12.25
N LEU A 45 0.07 9.57 11.15
CA LEU A 45 -0.15 8.67 10.03
C LEU A 45 0.56 9.23 8.78
N ARG A 46 1.13 8.34 7.97
CA ARG A 46 1.74 8.65 6.68
C ARG A 46 0.68 8.65 5.59
N LEU A 47 0.83 9.54 4.61
CA LEU A 47 0.03 9.59 3.39
C LEU A 47 0.92 9.31 2.19
N THR A 48 0.34 8.72 1.14
CA THR A 48 0.98 8.75 -0.19
C THR A 48 0.79 10.16 -0.76
N PRO A 49 1.86 10.94 -0.96
CA PRO A 49 1.71 12.30 -1.47
C PRO A 49 1.13 12.27 -2.90
N PRO A 50 0.26 13.22 -3.27
CA PRO A 50 -0.47 13.18 -4.55
C PRO A 50 0.43 13.19 -5.79
N ASN A 51 1.64 13.72 -5.65
CA ASN A 51 2.63 13.83 -6.73
C ASN A 51 3.66 12.68 -6.73
N GLN A 52 3.46 11.66 -5.90
CA GLN A 52 4.35 10.50 -5.82
C GLN A 52 3.66 9.23 -6.31
N LYS A 53 4.48 8.26 -6.70
CA LYS A 53 4.03 6.93 -7.10
C LYS A 53 3.28 6.24 -5.97
N THR A 54 2.15 5.62 -6.30
CA THR A 54 1.40 4.74 -5.42
C THR A 54 2.04 3.36 -5.34
N ILE A 55 1.54 2.49 -4.47
CA ILE A 55 2.03 1.10 -4.39
C ILE A 55 1.81 0.35 -5.70
N GLU A 56 0.72 0.61 -6.42
CA GLU A 56 0.42 0.02 -7.73
C GLU A 56 1.39 0.49 -8.83
N ASP A 57 2.01 1.67 -8.67
CA ASP A 57 3.04 2.16 -9.59
C ASP A 57 4.45 1.61 -9.27
N LEU A 58 4.66 1.17 -8.03
CA LEU A 58 5.95 0.67 -7.54
C LEU A 58 6.08 -0.85 -7.67
N MET A 59 4.97 -1.58 -7.55
CA MET A 59 4.94 -3.03 -7.39
C MET A 59 3.93 -3.70 -8.33
N ASP A 60 4.31 -4.85 -8.84
CA ASP A 60 3.47 -5.69 -9.70
C ASP A 60 3.10 -7.00 -9.00
N ILE A 61 1.97 -7.59 -9.39
CA ILE A 61 1.65 -8.97 -8.99
C ILE A 61 2.74 -9.90 -9.52
N GLY A 62 3.23 -10.78 -8.65
CA GLY A 62 4.32 -11.70 -8.91
C GLY A 62 5.71 -11.19 -8.49
N ASP A 63 5.84 -9.91 -8.10
CA ASP A 63 7.06 -9.40 -7.48
C ASP A 63 7.40 -10.21 -6.22
N ILE A 64 8.70 -10.35 -5.94
CA ILE A 64 9.18 -10.90 -4.67
C ILE A 64 9.55 -9.74 -3.75
N VAL A 65 9.03 -9.78 -2.53
CA VAL A 65 9.19 -8.75 -1.52
C VAL A 65 9.76 -9.32 -0.22
N GLN A 66 10.36 -8.46 0.58
CA GLN A 66 10.87 -8.78 1.91
C GLN A 66 10.64 -7.57 2.82
N THR A 67 10.41 -7.83 4.11
CA THR A 67 10.30 -6.77 5.12
C THR A 67 11.65 -6.51 5.80
N ASN A 68 11.83 -5.31 6.33
CA ASN A 68 13.04 -4.96 7.10
C ASN A 68 13.10 -5.56 8.51
N TYR A 69 12.04 -6.24 8.96
CA TYR A 69 12.00 -7.00 10.22
C TYR A 69 12.11 -8.52 9.99
N GLU A 70 12.80 -8.90 8.92
CA GLU A 70 13.24 -10.27 8.63
C GLU A 70 12.12 -11.28 8.32
N THR A 71 10.95 -10.82 7.83
CA THR A 71 9.94 -11.72 7.26
C THR A 71 9.99 -11.75 5.73
N GLY A 72 9.79 -12.95 5.18
CA GLY A 72 9.90 -13.24 3.75
C GLY A 72 11.14 -14.08 3.39
N PRO A 73 11.51 -14.16 2.10
CA PRO A 73 10.87 -13.49 0.97
C PRO A 73 9.47 -14.03 0.67
N TYR A 74 8.60 -13.16 0.14
CA TYR A 74 7.24 -13.48 -0.28
C TYR A 74 6.98 -13.08 -1.72
N ARG A 75 6.12 -13.82 -2.43
CA ARG A 75 5.59 -13.44 -3.73
C ARG A 75 4.26 -12.72 -3.58
N VAL A 76 4.09 -11.61 -4.29
CA VAL A 76 2.86 -10.82 -4.32
C VAL A 76 1.81 -11.54 -5.16
N GLU A 77 0.66 -11.87 -4.56
CA GLU A 77 -0.46 -12.50 -5.26
C GLU A 77 -1.58 -11.50 -5.56
N LYS A 78 -1.76 -10.50 -4.70
CA LYS A 78 -2.77 -9.46 -4.88
C LYS A 78 -2.34 -8.17 -4.19
N ILE A 79 -2.68 -7.04 -4.82
CA ILE A 79 -2.61 -5.70 -4.25
C ILE A 79 -4.05 -5.19 -4.15
N SER A 80 -4.47 -4.71 -2.98
CA SER A 80 -5.83 -4.19 -2.78
C SER A 80 -5.77 -2.82 -2.11
N LYS A 81 -6.53 -1.85 -2.64
CA LYS A 81 -6.70 -0.53 -2.04
C LYS A 81 -7.95 -0.51 -1.16
N TYR A 82 -7.86 0.11 0.02
CA TYR A 82 -8.98 0.31 0.93
C TYR A 82 -8.77 1.58 1.77
N LYS A 83 -9.65 1.85 2.73
CA LYS A 83 -9.53 3.02 3.62
C LYS A 83 -9.32 2.60 5.07
N VAL A 84 -8.51 3.36 5.79
CA VAL A 84 -8.32 3.29 7.24
C VAL A 84 -8.37 4.72 7.77
N TYR A 85 -9.29 5.00 8.70
CA TYR A 85 -9.54 6.36 9.22
C TYR A 85 -9.83 7.40 8.13
N GLY A 86 -10.51 6.98 7.06
CA GLY A 86 -10.76 7.80 5.87
C GLY A 86 -9.58 7.93 4.88
N LEU A 87 -8.38 7.46 5.23
CA LEU A 87 -7.18 7.58 4.40
C LEU A 87 -7.00 6.40 3.45
N PRO A 88 -6.59 6.64 2.18
CA PRO A 88 -6.32 5.56 1.24
C PRO A 88 -5.05 4.79 1.63
N VAL A 89 -5.18 3.48 1.78
CA VAL A 89 -4.09 2.56 2.10
C VAL A 89 -4.17 1.30 1.24
N TYR A 90 -3.12 0.49 1.29
CA TYR A 90 -3.02 -0.76 0.55
C TYR A 90 -2.80 -1.97 1.46
N SER A 91 -3.27 -3.12 1.00
CA SER A 91 -2.92 -4.43 1.52
C SER A 91 -2.35 -5.34 0.44
N LEU A 92 -1.46 -6.23 0.85
CA LEU A 92 -0.85 -7.26 0.03
C LEU A 92 -1.29 -8.64 0.51
N VAL A 93 -1.69 -9.48 -0.44
CA VAL A 93 -1.84 -10.91 -0.22
C VAL A 93 -0.60 -11.59 -0.79
N LEU A 94 0.02 -12.44 0.02
CA LEU A 94 1.37 -12.95 -0.19
C LEU A 94 1.42 -14.48 -0.09
N SER A 95 2.34 -15.08 -0.83
CA SER A 95 2.68 -16.50 -0.76
C SER A 95 4.19 -16.70 -0.65
N ARG A 96 4.69 -17.92 -0.38
CA ARG A 96 6.13 -18.17 -0.50
C ARG A 96 6.50 -18.34 -1.98
N PRO A 97 7.66 -17.81 -2.43
CA PRO A 97 8.05 -17.82 -3.84
C PRO A 97 8.07 -19.21 -4.50
N ASN A 98 8.42 -20.25 -3.74
CA ASN A 98 8.61 -21.61 -4.24
C ASN A 98 7.45 -22.56 -3.92
N ASP A 99 6.31 -22.04 -3.44
CA ASP A 99 5.19 -22.90 -3.12
C ASP A 99 4.58 -23.52 -4.38
N LYS A 100 4.21 -24.80 -4.24
CA LYS A 100 3.68 -25.59 -5.34
C LYS A 100 2.34 -25.00 -5.81
N ARG A 101 2.29 -24.69 -7.09
CA ARG A 101 1.08 -24.24 -7.78
C ARG A 101 0.40 -25.42 -8.47
N ASN A 102 -0.90 -25.29 -8.65
CA ASN A 102 -1.70 -26.16 -9.49
C ASN A 102 -1.30 -25.98 -10.96
N ALA A 103 -1.81 -26.85 -11.83
CA ALA A 103 -1.53 -26.81 -13.27
C ALA A 103 -1.94 -25.47 -13.94
N ASP A 104 -2.88 -24.74 -13.35
CA ASP A 104 -3.32 -23.41 -13.80
C ASP A 104 -2.44 -22.25 -13.28
N GLY A 105 -1.35 -22.56 -12.57
CA GLY A 105 -0.44 -21.57 -11.99
C GLY A 105 -0.96 -20.90 -10.71
N LYS A 106 -2.11 -21.33 -10.17
CA LYS A 106 -2.66 -20.79 -8.92
C LYS A 106 -2.25 -21.65 -7.72
N LEU A 107 -2.30 -21.06 -6.53
CA LEU A 107 -2.10 -21.80 -5.29
C LEU A 107 -3.33 -22.66 -4.97
N PRO A 108 -3.19 -23.72 -4.18
CA PRO A 108 -4.32 -24.51 -3.68
C PRO A 108 -5.40 -23.66 -3.02
N LYS A 109 -6.66 -24.11 -3.07
CA LYS A 109 -7.81 -23.35 -2.55
C LYS A 109 -7.71 -23.08 -1.04
N ASP A 110 -7.09 -24.00 -0.31
CA ASP A 110 -6.86 -24.00 1.14
C ASP A 110 -5.49 -23.44 1.53
N TYR A 111 -4.79 -22.78 0.60
CA TYR A 111 -3.48 -22.20 0.88
C TYR A 111 -3.56 -21.11 1.97
N GLY A 112 -2.69 -21.22 2.97
CA GLY A 112 -2.54 -20.22 4.03
C GLY A 112 -1.73 -19.02 3.56
N TYR A 113 -2.41 -17.98 3.11
CA TYR A 113 -1.77 -16.74 2.67
C TYR A 113 -1.17 -15.93 3.82
N TYR A 114 -0.18 -15.12 3.48
CA TYR A 114 0.36 -14.07 4.34
C TYR A 114 -0.25 -12.72 3.94
N TYR A 115 -0.34 -11.80 4.90
CA TYR A 115 -0.97 -10.50 4.69
C TYR A 115 -0.08 -9.40 5.25
N LEU A 116 0.09 -8.33 4.47
CA LEU A 116 0.62 -7.05 4.94
C LEU A 116 -0.46 -6.00 4.67
N ASN A 117 -0.82 -5.23 5.68
CA ASN A 117 -1.91 -4.28 5.63
C ASN A 117 -1.40 -2.87 5.92
N GLU A 118 -2.28 -1.87 5.73
CA GLU A 118 -2.04 -0.49 6.14
C GLU A 118 -0.75 0.07 5.53
N LEU A 119 -0.53 -0.20 4.24
CA LEU A 119 0.66 0.24 3.53
C LEU A 119 0.38 1.53 2.76
N VAL A 120 1.39 2.39 2.71
CA VAL A 120 1.42 3.60 1.89
C VAL A 120 2.74 3.70 1.12
N ALA A 121 2.74 4.45 0.02
CA ALA A 121 3.97 4.75 -0.71
C ALA A 121 4.47 6.15 -0.36
N GLN A 122 5.74 6.28 0.03
CA GLN A 122 6.35 7.58 0.25
C GLN A 122 7.83 7.52 -0.13
N ASP A 123 8.28 8.48 -0.93
CA ASP A 123 9.67 8.61 -1.39
C ASP A 123 10.18 7.35 -2.11
N ASN A 124 9.32 6.73 -2.92
CA ASN A 124 9.53 5.44 -3.60
C ASN A 124 9.72 4.25 -2.66
N LYS A 125 9.35 4.38 -1.38
CA LYS A 125 9.33 3.30 -0.39
C LYS A 125 7.92 2.87 -0.09
N ILE A 126 7.75 1.63 0.34
CA ILE A 126 6.47 1.08 0.80
C ILE A 126 6.57 0.94 2.31
N LEU A 127 5.79 1.73 3.03
CA LEU A 127 5.89 1.91 4.48
C LEU A 127 4.56 1.57 5.16
N CYS A 128 4.62 1.21 6.43
CA CYS A 128 3.43 1.15 7.28
C CYS A 128 2.79 2.54 7.43
N LEU A 129 1.47 2.58 7.58
CA LEU A 129 0.65 3.78 7.80
C LEU A 129 1.12 4.56 9.02
N PHE A 130 1.38 3.88 10.14
CA PHE A 130 1.73 4.54 11.41
C PHE A 130 3.18 5.03 11.41
N LYS A 131 3.38 6.34 11.61
CA LYS A 131 4.69 6.99 11.45
C LYS A 131 5.73 6.55 12.48
N ASN A 132 5.30 6.12 13.66
CA ASN A 132 6.17 5.54 14.69
C ASN A 132 6.67 4.13 14.31
N ASN A 133 5.93 3.41 13.45
CA ASN A 133 6.37 2.15 12.90
C ASN A 133 7.34 2.41 11.72
N LYS A 134 8.51 1.75 11.77
CA LYS A 134 9.58 1.85 10.76
C LYS A 134 9.56 0.69 9.76
N ASP A 135 8.53 -0.13 9.79
CA ASP A 135 8.37 -1.26 8.89
C ASP A 135 8.32 -0.80 7.44
N GLU A 136 9.13 -1.45 6.62
CA GLU A 136 9.31 -1.17 5.20
C GLU A 136 9.22 -2.48 4.40
N VAL A 137 8.52 -2.44 3.28
CA VAL A 137 8.45 -3.54 2.31
C VAL A 137 9.35 -3.20 1.12
N SER A 138 10.37 -4.01 0.92
CA SER A 138 11.32 -3.88 -0.20
C SER A 138 11.02 -4.89 -1.29
N ILE A 139 11.05 -4.46 -2.54
CA ILE A 139 11.00 -5.38 -3.70
C ILE A 139 12.41 -5.92 -3.93
N VAL A 140 12.59 -7.22 -3.73
CA VAL A 140 13.89 -7.89 -3.90
C VAL A 140 14.06 -8.51 -5.29
N LYS A 141 12.95 -8.80 -5.98
CA LYS A 141 12.97 -9.27 -7.37
C LYS A 141 11.69 -8.87 -8.09
N LYS A 142 11.83 -8.25 -9.27
CA LYS A 142 10.70 -7.96 -10.14
C LYS A 142 10.15 -9.21 -10.81
N ALA A 143 8.83 -9.29 -10.95
CA ALA A 143 8.15 -10.28 -11.77
C ALA A 143 8.75 -10.24 -13.17
N THR A 144 9.06 -11.41 -13.73
CA THR A 144 9.53 -11.47 -15.12
C THR A 144 8.33 -11.21 -16.03
N THR A 145 8.18 -9.97 -16.49
CA THR A 145 7.24 -9.68 -17.57
C THR A 145 7.82 -10.27 -18.85
N LEU A 146 7.23 -11.35 -19.37
CA LEU A 146 7.38 -11.65 -20.79
C LEU A 146 6.70 -10.50 -21.54
N LYS A 147 7.48 -9.50 -21.94
CA LYS A 147 7.03 -8.54 -22.94
C LYS A 147 6.80 -9.35 -24.20
N SER A 148 5.53 -9.63 -24.51
CA SER A 148 5.11 -10.06 -25.83
C SER A 148 5.54 -8.97 -26.79
N PHE A 149 6.67 -9.16 -27.48
CA PHE A 149 6.99 -8.39 -28.66
C PHE A 149 5.96 -8.80 -29.72
N VAL A 150 4.92 -7.99 -29.87
CA VAL A 150 4.12 -8.01 -31.10
C VAL A 150 4.94 -7.24 -32.11
N ALA A 151 5.57 -7.99 -33.03
CA ALA A 151 6.25 -7.46 -34.21
C ALA A 151 5.22 -6.95 -35.22
#